data_AF-A0ABD6EAG1-F1
#
_entry.id   AF-A0ABD6EAG1-F1
#
_cell.length_a   1.000
_cell.length_b   1.000
_cell.length_c   1.000
_cell.angle_alpha   90.00
_cell.angle_beta   90.00
_cell.angle_gamma   90.00
#
_symmetry.space_group_name_H-M   'P 1'
#
loop_
_entity.id
_entity.type
_entity.pdbx_description
1 polymer ?
#
loop_
_entity_poly.entity_id
_entity_poly.type
_entity_poly.pdbx_seq_one_letter_code
_entity_poly.pdbx_strand_id
1 'polypeptide(L)'
;MNQLVGTDFSSPPWLRIGNDKSKGSGEFGGSTLRMAAAAGRGVTNVMQRCESAKVTGYLDLSDCGLMYVADAIYLVLKDFSIDKCNLRNNVLTKFPKKMVNKFENMLVLNLEGNQIEEIPNEIAEWSTMRGLNIANNKLTSFPEALYSLKQLTFLDISGNEISDIDVEQLYTSLPGLAQLTVSKTQLSTTQIEELEKNSKKPPKMRLNFV
;
A
#
# COMPACT_ATOMS: atom_id res chain seq x y z
N MET A 1 2.48 -28.46 -15.75
CA MET A 1 1.20 -27.77 -16.00
C MET A 1 0.40 -27.81 -14.71
N ASN A 2 0.46 -26.77 -13.88
CA ASN A 2 -0.47 -26.60 -12.76
C ASN A 2 -1.18 -25.26 -12.96
N GLN A 3 -2.45 -25.36 -13.32
CA GLN A 3 -3.38 -24.25 -13.41
C GLN A 3 -3.64 -23.71 -11.99
N LEU A 4 -3.27 -22.47 -11.73
CA LEU A 4 -3.82 -21.73 -10.59
C LEU A 4 -5.23 -21.28 -10.97
N VAL A 5 -6.19 -22.08 -10.52
CA VAL A 5 -7.63 -21.82 -10.60
C VAL A 5 -7.97 -20.67 -9.65
N GLY A 6 -8.55 -19.61 -10.20
CA GLY A 6 -9.51 -18.72 -9.52
C GLY A 6 -9.01 -17.97 -8.27
N THR A 7 -8.18 -16.94 -8.44
CA THR A 7 -7.95 -15.95 -7.38
C THR A 7 -9.00 -14.83 -7.47
N ASP A 8 -10.19 -15.07 -6.90
CA ASP A 8 -11.30 -14.09 -6.77
C ASP A 8 -10.84 -12.69 -6.30
N PHE A 9 -10.72 -11.68 -7.17
CA PHE A 9 -10.19 -10.34 -6.81
C PHE A 9 -11.10 -9.50 -5.88
N SER A 10 -12.06 -10.13 -5.19
CA SER A 10 -13.06 -9.50 -4.33
C SER A 10 -12.56 -9.02 -2.95
N SER A 11 -11.33 -9.35 -2.57
CA SER A 11 -10.72 -8.99 -1.28
C SER A 11 -9.40 -8.24 -1.48
N PRO A 12 -9.05 -7.25 -0.64
CA PRO A 12 -7.79 -6.54 -0.73
C PRO A 12 -6.61 -7.52 -0.75
N PRO A 13 -5.60 -7.37 -1.62
CA PRO A 13 -4.55 -8.37 -1.79
C PRO A 13 -3.79 -8.71 -0.50
N TRP A 14 -3.67 -7.79 0.46
CA TRP A 14 -3.05 -8.05 1.78
C TRP A 14 -3.95 -8.86 2.72
N LEU A 15 -5.27 -8.84 2.54
CA LEU A 15 -6.23 -9.65 3.30
C LEU A 15 -6.13 -11.14 2.93
N ARG A 16 -5.52 -11.45 1.78
CA ARG A 16 -5.19 -12.82 1.35
C ARG A 16 -3.86 -13.33 1.91
N ILE A 17 -3.01 -12.42 2.40
CA ILE A 17 -1.63 -12.71 2.82
C ILE A 17 -1.54 -12.85 4.36
N GLY A 18 -2.55 -12.40 5.11
CA GLY A 18 -2.51 -12.35 6.58
C GLY A 18 -3.29 -13.46 7.30
N ASN A 19 -3.01 -14.74 7.05
CA ASN A 19 -3.53 -15.81 7.91
C ASN A 19 -2.51 -16.87 8.31
N ASP A 20 -1.23 -16.49 8.41
CA ASP A 20 -0.27 -17.27 9.18
C ASP A 20 -0.08 -16.63 10.57
N LYS A 21 -0.90 -17.07 11.52
CA LYS A 21 -0.66 -16.83 12.94
C LYS A 21 0.60 -17.62 13.32
N SER A 22 1.77 -17.00 13.24
CA SER A 22 2.96 -17.53 13.90
C SER A 22 2.76 -17.46 15.41
N LYS A 23 2.18 -18.53 15.97
CA LYS A 23 2.29 -18.91 17.38
C LYS A 23 3.78 -19.09 17.71
N GLY A 24 4.25 -18.51 18.81
CA GLY A 24 5.62 -18.70 19.28
C GLY A 24 5.93 -17.83 20.49
N SER A 25 5.32 -18.18 21.63
CA SER A 25 5.59 -17.64 22.96
C SER A 25 7.02 -17.93 23.44
N GLY A 26 7.62 -16.96 24.15
CA GLY A 26 8.81 -17.15 24.97
C GLY A 26 8.99 -15.98 25.93
N GLU A 27 8.44 -16.11 27.13
CA GLU A 27 8.66 -15.22 28.28
C GLU A 27 10.12 -15.27 28.73
N PHE A 28 10.71 -14.13 29.10
CA PHE A 28 11.71 -14.05 30.17
C PHE A 28 11.53 -12.74 30.94
N GLY A 29 11.29 -12.89 32.25
CA GLY A 29 11.21 -11.80 33.21
C GLY A 29 12.56 -11.11 33.44
N GLY A 30 12.51 -9.87 33.91
CA GLY A 30 13.70 -9.07 34.23
C GLY A 30 13.48 -7.57 34.06
N SER A 31 12.74 -6.99 34.98
CA SER A 31 12.61 -5.54 35.17
C SER A 31 13.97 -4.91 35.49
N THR A 32 14.62 -4.24 34.52
CA THR A 32 15.50 -3.03 34.67
C THR A 32 16.31 -2.61 33.41
N LEU A 33 16.10 -3.22 32.22
CA LEU A 33 16.88 -2.90 31.00
C LEU A 33 16.03 -2.49 29.77
N ARG A 34 15.05 -1.58 29.97
CA ARG A 34 14.02 -1.29 28.92
C ARG A 34 14.33 -0.19 27.91
N MET A 35 15.41 0.60 28.04
CA MET A 35 15.62 1.76 27.13
C MET A 35 16.67 1.53 26.03
N ALA A 36 17.72 0.73 26.25
CA ALA A 36 18.78 0.53 25.24
C ALA A 36 18.47 -0.56 24.20
N ALA A 37 17.63 -1.54 24.54
CA ALA A 37 17.36 -2.68 23.64
C ALA A 37 16.22 -2.42 22.63
N ALA A 38 15.51 -1.30 22.73
CA ALA A 38 14.43 -0.95 21.78
C ALA A 38 14.97 -0.53 20.41
N ALA A 39 16.11 0.17 20.36
CA ALA A 39 16.72 0.61 19.11
C ALA A 39 17.34 -0.54 18.30
N GLY A 40 17.89 -1.57 18.97
CA GLY A 40 18.51 -2.72 18.31
C GLY A 40 17.52 -3.76 17.77
N ARG A 41 16.36 -3.92 18.42
CA ARG A 41 15.36 -4.94 18.03
C ARG A 41 14.58 -4.59 16.76
N GLY A 42 14.40 -3.31 16.46
CA GLY A 42 13.78 -2.88 15.20
C GLY A 42 14.63 -3.24 13.99
N VAL A 43 15.96 -3.06 14.09
CA VAL A 43 16.91 -3.30 12.98
C VAL A 43 17.11 -4.79 12.71
N THR A 44 17.20 -5.65 13.73
CA THR A 44 17.31 -7.11 13.52
C THR A 44 16.07 -7.70 12.87
N ASN A 45 14.89 -7.14 13.17
CA ASN A 45 13.64 -7.59 12.56
C ASN A 45 13.53 -7.17 11.08
N VAL A 46 13.99 -5.97 10.71
CA VAL A 46 13.96 -5.50 9.31
C VAL A 46 14.83 -6.38 8.41
N MET A 47 16.05 -6.72 8.83
CA MET A 47 16.93 -7.56 8.00
C MET A 47 16.37 -8.97 7.81
N GLN A 48 15.77 -9.58 8.84
CA GLN A 48 15.10 -10.86 8.71
C GLN A 48 13.92 -10.81 7.73
N ARG A 49 13.14 -9.72 7.75
CA ARG A 49 12.04 -9.51 6.80
C ARG A 49 12.56 -9.30 5.38
N CYS A 50 13.70 -8.62 5.20
CA CYS A 50 14.37 -8.55 3.90
C CYS A 50 14.81 -9.93 3.40
N GLU A 51 15.39 -10.79 4.25
CA GLU A 51 15.74 -12.15 3.85
C GLU A 51 14.52 -12.98 3.42
N SER A 52 13.38 -12.84 4.12
CA SER A 52 12.12 -13.46 3.70
C SER A 52 11.64 -12.93 2.34
N ALA A 53 11.78 -11.62 2.12
CA ALA A 53 11.38 -10.96 0.86
C ALA A 53 12.17 -11.48 -0.35
N LYS A 54 13.43 -11.88 -0.17
CA LYS A 54 14.26 -12.47 -1.24
C LYS A 54 13.67 -13.73 -1.84
N VAL A 55 13.00 -14.55 -1.02
CA VAL A 55 12.40 -15.82 -1.45
C VAL A 55 10.95 -15.61 -1.90
N THR A 56 10.23 -14.74 -1.21
CA THR A 56 8.77 -14.61 -1.39
C THR A 56 8.36 -13.51 -2.37
N GLY A 57 9.24 -12.56 -2.68
CA GLY A 57 8.92 -11.33 -3.39
C GLY A 57 8.09 -10.32 -2.58
N TYR A 58 7.81 -10.65 -1.31
CA TYR A 58 7.00 -9.83 -0.40
C TYR A 58 7.87 -9.17 0.68
N LEU A 59 7.99 -7.86 0.61
CA LEU A 59 8.71 -7.05 1.58
C LEU A 59 7.75 -6.50 2.64
N ASP A 60 7.73 -7.11 3.81
CA ASP A 60 6.99 -6.60 4.96
C ASP A 60 7.88 -5.72 5.85
N LEU A 61 7.51 -4.45 6.00
CA LEU A 61 8.16 -3.45 6.83
C LEU A 61 7.12 -2.71 7.67
N SER A 62 5.97 -3.34 7.95
CA SER A 62 4.94 -2.72 8.78
C SER A 62 5.37 -2.59 10.25
N ASP A 63 4.83 -1.58 10.93
CA ASP A 63 4.99 -1.38 12.37
C ASP A 63 6.46 -1.28 12.83
N CYS A 64 7.33 -0.76 11.95
CA CYS A 64 8.76 -0.61 12.20
C CYS A 64 9.14 0.78 12.74
N GLY A 65 8.20 1.73 12.80
CA GLY A 65 8.47 3.11 13.18
C GLY A 65 9.39 3.84 12.20
N LEU A 66 9.34 3.46 10.91
CA LEU A 66 10.20 4.04 9.88
C LEU A 66 9.82 5.48 9.60
N MET A 67 10.80 6.39 9.67
CA MET A 67 10.67 7.76 9.16
C MET A 67 10.95 7.83 7.65
N TYR A 68 11.80 6.95 7.14
CA TYR A 68 12.10 6.75 5.73
C TYR A 68 12.57 5.31 5.51
N VAL A 69 12.48 4.82 4.28
CA VAL A 69 13.04 3.52 3.89
C VAL A 69 14.53 3.69 3.58
N ALA A 70 15.39 3.06 4.38
CA ALA A 70 16.83 3.21 4.30
C ALA A 70 17.45 2.57 3.04
N ASP A 71 18.51 3.19 2.50
CA ASP A 71 19.16 2.73 1.27
C ASP A 71 19.72 1.31 1.35
N ALA A 72 20.10 0.87 2.55
CA ALA A 72 20.56 -0.50 2.81
C ALA A 72 19.51 -1.55 2.39
N ILE A 73 18.21 -1.26 2.53
CA ILE A 73 17.14 -2.18 2.14
C ILE A 73 17.15 -2.40 0.63
N TYR A 74 17.28 -1.32 -0.16
CA TYR A 74 17.36 -1.43 -1.63
C TYR A 74 18.65 -2.14 -2.07
N LEU A 75 19.76 -1.97 -1.34
CA LEU A 75 21.02 -2.65 -1.65
C LEU A 75 20.94 -4.16 -1.39
N VAL A 76 20.31 -4.57 -0.30
CA VAL A 76 20.14 -5.99 0.07
C VAL A 76 19.19 -6.70 -0.90
N LEU A 77 18.21 -6.00 -1.44
CA LEU A 77 17.17 -6.55 -2.32
C LEU A 77 17.42 -6.29 -3.81
N LYS A 78 18.57 -5.71 -4.18
CA LYS A 78 18.84 -5.25 -5.56
C LYS A 78 18.76 -6.35 -6.64
N ASP A 79 19.09 -7.59 -6.26
CA ASP A 79 19.15 -8.74 -7.17
C ASP A 79 17.89 -9.61 -7.08
N PHE A 80 16.87 -9.16 -6.33
CA PHE A 80 15.65 -9.90 -6.05
C PHE A 80 14.42 -9.15 -6.60
N SER A 81 13.47 -9.90 -7.14
CA SER A 81 12.22 -9.33 -7.62
C SER A 81 11.26 -9.16 -6.44
N ILE A 82 11.01 -7.90 -6.06
CA ILE A 82 9.99 -7.54 -5.09
C ILE A 82 8.76 -7.06 -5.84
N ASP A 83 7.65 -7.75 -5.66
CA ASP A 83 6.38 -7.45 -6.31
C ASP A 83 5.30 -6.97 -5.32
N LYS A 84 5.52 -7.16 -4.02
CA LYS A 84 4.57 -6.74 -2.98
C LYS A 84 5.33 -6.10 -1.83
N CYS A 85 4.85 -4.95 -1.37
CA CYS A 85 5.45 -4.25 -0.23
C CYS A 85 4.39 -3.77 0.76
N ASN A 86 4.67 -3.99 2.05
CA ASN A 86 3.85 -3.51 3.16
C ASN A 86 4.66 -2.56 4.05
N LEU A 87 4.26 -1.30 4.08
CA LEU A 87 4.84 -0.21 4.87
C LEU A 87 3.83 0.37 5.86
N ARG A 88 2.78 -0.39 6.19
CA ARG A 88 1.71 0.03 7.09
C ARG A 88 2.22 0.45 8.47
N ASN A 89 1.54 1.40 9.12
CA ASN A 89 1.78 1.83 10.50
C ASN A 89 3.23 2.24 10.75
N ASN A 90 3.76 3.09 9.89
CA ASN A 90 5.06 3.73 10.08
C ASN A 90 4.86 5.24 10.27
N VAL A 91 5.95 6.00 10.34
CA VAL A 91 5.93 7.46 10.47
C VAL A 91 6.51 8.12 9.23
N LEU A 92 6.26 7.52 8.06
CA LEU A 92 6.73 8.04 6.78
C LEU A 92 6.01 9.36 6.48
N THR A 93 6.77 10.44 6.36
CA THR A 93 6.25 11.75 5.94
C THR A 93 6.31 11.95 4.43
N LYS A 94 7.20 11.20 3.77
CA LYS A 94 7.39 11.24 2.32
C LYS A 94 7.27 9.84 1.73
N PHE A 95 6.71 9.77 0.53
CA PHE A 95 6.71 8.55 -0.26
C PHE A 95 8.15 8.11 -0.59
N PRO A 96 8.48 6.81 -0.51
CA PRO A 96 9.81 6.29 -0.82
C PRO A 96 10.07 6.26 -2.34
N LYS A 97 10.39 7.42 -2.95
CA LYS A 97 10.58 7.58 -4.41
C LYS A 97 11.56 6.56 -5.02
N LYS A 98 12.65 6.26 -4.32
CA LYS A 98 13.66 5.28 -4.75
C LYS A 98 13.10 3.88 -4.96
N MET A 99 11.98 3.55 -4.31
CA MET A 99 11.32 2.26 -4.44
C MET A 99 10.81 2.01 -5.85
N VAL A 100 10.36 3.07 -6.54
CA VAL A 100 9.82 2.98 -7.91
C VAL A 100 10.87 2.40 -8.86
N ASN A 101 12.06 3.01 -8.86
CA ASN A 101 13.17 2.64 -9.74
C ASN A 101 13.87 1.34 -9.33
N LYS A 102 13.57 0.80 -8.15
CA LYS A 102 14.22 -0.42 -7.62
C LYS A 102 13.33 -1.63 -7.73
N PHE A 103 12.02 -1.46 -7.61
CA PHE A 103 11.04 -2.53 -7.67
C PHE A 103 10.06 -2.25 -8.81
N GLU A 104 10.54 -2.41 -10.04
CA GLU A 104 9.79 -2.05 -11.27
C GLU A 104 8.49 -2.84 -11.46
N ASN A 105 8.43 -4.07 -10.93
CA ASN A 105 7.29 -4.99 -11.08
C ASN A 105 6.33 -4.96 -9.87
N MET A 106 6.18 -3.80 -9.21
CA MET A 106 5.30 -3.67 -8.06
C MET A 106 3.84 -4.00 -8.46
N LEU A 107 3.24 -4.97 -7.78
CA LEU A 107 1.85 -5.39 -7.91
C LEU A 107 1.00 -4.82 -6.79
N VAL A 108 1.52 -4.79 -5.56
CA VAL A 108 0.76 -4.37 -4.37
C VAL A 108 1.62 -3.53 -3.45
N LEU A 109 1.13 -2.34 -3.11
CA LEU A 109 1.75 -1.47 -2.12
C LEU A 109 0.76 -1.08 -1.02
N ASN A 110 1.15 -1.29 0.23
CA ASN A 110 0.41 -0.82 1.39
C ASN A 110 1.19 0.25 2.17
N LEU A 111 0.65 1.47 2.22
CA LEU A 111 1.17 2.63 2.95
C LEU A 111 0.19 3.11 4.04
N GLU A 112 -0.76 2.26 4.43
CA GLU A 112 -1.80 2.63 5.41
C GLU A 112 -1.20 3.14 6.73
N GLY A 113 -1.77 4.19 7.31
CA GLY A 113 -1.40 4.64 8.66
C GLY A 113 -0.01 5.25 8.72
N ASN A 114 0.31 6.10 7.74
CA ASN A 114 1.54 6.90 7.70
C ASN A 114 1.18 8.40 7.76
N GLN A 115 2.15 9.27 7.47
CA GLN A 115 1.96 10.72 7.46
C GLN A 115 2.32 11.31 6.09
N ILE A 116 2.07 10.55 5.02
CA ILE A 116 2.45 10.94 3.66
C ILE A 116 1.54 12.06 3.18
N GLU A 117 2.15 13.16 2.75
CA GLU A 117 1.44 14.36 2.27
C GLU A 117 1.29 14.40 0.75
N GLU A 118 2.20 13.73 0.03
CA GLU A 118 2.19 13.68 -1.44
C GLU A 118 2.55 12.27 -1.96
N ILE A 119 1.86 11.85 -3.02
CA ILE A 119 2.27 10.72 -3.84
C ILE A 119 2.96 11.27 -5.10
N PRO A 120 4.19 10.85 -5.39
CA PRO A 120 4.99 11.41 -6.46
C PRO A 120 4.59 10.85 -7.83
N ASN A 121 4.89 11.60 -8.90
CA ASN A 121 4.51 11.22 -10.26
C ASN A 121 5.18 9.94 -10.76
N GLU A 122 6.35 9.65 -10.20
CA GLU A 122 7.12 8.43 -10.42
C GLU A 122 6.29 7.16 -10.16
N ILE A 123 5.25 7.21 -9.32
CA ILE A 123 4.35 6.05 -9.12
C ILE A 123 3.75 5.53 -10.43
N ALA A 124 3.61 6.39 -11.45
CA ALA A 124 3.10 6.03 -12.77
C ALA A 124 3.97 4.99 -13.51
N GLU A 125 5.25 4.82 -13.12
CA GLU A 125 6.14 3.82 -13.72
C GLU A 125 5.72 2.38 -13.36
N TRP A 126 4.98 2.17 -12.27
CA TRP A 126 4.45 0.87 -11.86
C TRP A 126 3.24 0.42 -12.69
N SER A 127 3.46 0.22 -13.99
CA SER A 127 2.43 -0.21 -14.95
C SER A 127 1.76 -1.56 -14.60
N THR A 128 2.39 -2.37 -13.74
CA THR A 128 1.88 -3.66 -13.26
C THR A 128 1.03 -3.57 -11.99
N MET A 129 0.94 -2.40 -11.36
CA MET A 129 0.29 -2.25 -10.06
C MET A 129 -1.19 -2.61 -10.13
N ARG A 130 -1.61 -3.47 -9.20
CA ARG A 130 -2.98 -3.97 -9.07
C ARG A 130 -3.68 -3.50 -7.80
N GLY A 131 -2.92 -3.22 -6.74
CA GLY A 131 -3.48 -2.77 -5.47
C GLY A 131 -2.64 -1.69 -4.80
N LEU A 132 -3.28 -0.59 -4.45
CA LEU A 132 -2.66 0.50 -3.69
C LEU A 132 -3.52 0.83 -2.46
N ASN A 133 -2.90 0.78 -1.29
CA ASN A 133 -3.50 1.29 -0.06
C ASN A 133 -2.71 2.50 0.43
N ILE A 134 -3.35 3.66 0.43
CA ILE A 134 -2.82 4.91 0.96
C ILE A 134 -3.74 5.47 2.05
N ALA A 135 -4.57 4.62 2.66
CA ALA A 135 -5.50 5.02 3.69
C ALA A 135 -4.81 5.57 4.94
N ASN A 136 -5.49 6.44 5.69
CA ASN A 136 -4.98 7.06 6.91
C ASN A 136 -3.60 7.71 6.68
N ASN A 137 -3.53 8.62 5.71
CA ASN A 137 -2.39 9.49 5.42
C ASN A 137 -2.85 10.96 5.45
N LYS A 138 -2.01 11.88 4.98
CA LYS A 138 -2.28 13.33 4.98
C LYS A 138 -2.41 13.90 3.57
N LEU A 139 -2.87 13.10 2.62
CA LEU A 139 -3.04 13.53 1.24
C LEU A 139 -4.16 14.57 1.16
N THR A 140 -3.87 15.74 0.62
CA THR A 140 -4.86 16.83 0.46
C THR A 140 -5.50 16.86 -0.93
N SER A 141 -4.86 16.24 -1.91
CA SER A 141 -5.34 16.11 -3.28
C SER A 141 -5.17 14.69 -3.81
N PHE A 142 -6.01 14.32 -4.77
CA PHE A 142 -5.85 13.07 -5.48
C PHE A 142 -4.64 13.15 -6.42
N PRO A 143 -3.70 12.18 -6.40
CA PRO A 143 -2.52 12.25 -7.26
C PRO A 143 -2.87 11.89 -8.70
N GLU A 144 -2.63 12.81 -9.65
CA GLU A 144 -2.89 12.59 -11.09
C GLU A 144 -2.15 11.37 -11.65
N ALA A 145 -0.97 11.06 -11.10
CA ALA A 145 -0.19 9.91 -11.51
C ALA A 145 -0.89 8.56 -11.28
N LEU A 146 -1.86 8.49 -10.35
CA LEU A 146 -2.67 7.28 -10.14
C LEU A 146 -3.54 6.96 -11.36
N TYR A 147 -3.94 7.94 -12.15
CA TYR A 147 -4.70 7.70 -13.39
C TYR A 147 -3.89 6.91 -14.43
N SER A 148 -2.56 6.91 -14.34
CA SER A 148 -1.71 6.14 -15.26
C SER A 148 -1.66 4.64 -14.95
N LEU A 149 -2.15 4.22 -13.77
CA LEU A 149 -2.09 2.84 -13.29
C LEU A 149 -3.22 1.98 -13.88
N LYS A 150 -3.19 1.72 -15.19
CA LYS A 150 -4.26 1.05 -15.93
C LYS A 150 -4.64 -0.36 -15.42
N GLN A 151 -3.75 -1.04 -14.71
CA GLN A 151 -3.98 -2.37 -14.14
C GLN A 151 -4.52 -2.33 -12.70
N LEU A 152 -4.75 -1.15 -12.13
CA LEU A 152 -5.20 -1.00 -10.76
C LEU A 152 -6.62 -1.57 -10.60
N THR A 153 -6.74 -2.55 -9.70
CA THR A 153 -7.99 -3.22 -9.36
C THR A 153 -8.52 -2.79 -8.00
N PHE A 154 -7.63 -2.34 -7.13
CA PHE A 154 -7.94 -1.95 -5.77
C PHE A 154 -7.26 -0.62 -5.44
N LEU A 155 -8.02 0.33 -4.91
CA LEU A 155 -7.52 1.59 -4.38
C LEU A 155 -8.23 1.95 -3.07
N ASP A 156 -7.46 2.22 -2.03
CA ASP A 156 -7.99 2.76 -0.76
C ASP A 156 -7.32 4.08 -0.45
N ILE A 157 -8.13 5.14 -0.42
CA ILE A 157 -7.73 6.51 -0.08
C ILE A 157 -8.42 7.00 1.20
N SER A 158 -9.06 6.11 1.95
CA SER A 158 -9.85 6.49 3.14
C SER A 158 -9.01 7.20 4.20
N GLY A 159 -9.62 8.07 5.00
CA GLY A 159 -8.92 8.77 6.09
C GLY A 159 -7.79 9.70 5.61
N ASN A 160 -7.93 10.29 4.43
CA ASN A 160 -7.08 11.36 3.93
C ASN A 160 -7.86 12.69 3.89
N GLU A 161 -7.18 13.79 3.60
CA GLU A 161 -7.77 15.13 3.49
C GLU A 161 -8.12 15.49 2.03
N ILE A 162 -8.32 14.48 1.18
CA ILE A 162 -8.62 14.67 -0.25
C ILE A 162 -9.98 15.33 -0.40
N SER A 163 -9.98 16.54 -0.97
CA SER A 163 -11.18 17.33 -1.19
C SER A 163 -11.73 17.25 -2.61
N ASP A 164 -10.93 16.80 -3.56
CA ASP A 164 -11.31 16.77 -4.98
C ASP A 164 -10.76 15.52 -5.70
N ILE A 165 -11.60 14.91 -6.54
CA ILE A 165 -11.28 13.80 -7.45
C ILE A 165 -12.02 14.04 -8.76
N ASP A 166 -11.31 13.91 -9.88
CA ASP A 166 -11.92 13.87 -11.21
C ASP A 166 -12.50 12.47 -11.45
N VAL A 167 -13.80 12.35 -11.22
CA VAL A 167 -14.54 11.08 -11.32
C VAL A 167 -14.58 10.55 -12.76
N GLU A 168 -14.68 11.44 -13.75
CA GLU A 168 -14.70 11.06 -15.15
C GLU A 168 -13.35 10.50 -15.60
N GLN A 169 -12.26 11.17 -15.22
CA GLN A 169 -10.91 10.72 -15.50
C GLN A 169 -10.60 9.42 -14.76
N LEU A 170 -11.07 9.27 -13.52
CA LEU A 170 -10.90 8.04 -12.72
C LEU A 170 -11.45 6.82 -13.45
N TYR A 171 -12.71 6.88 -13.89
CA TYR A 171 -13.36 5.76 -14.57
C TYR A 171 -12.83 5.52 -15.98
N THR A 172 -12.43 6.58 -16.69
CA THR A 172 -11.87 6.47 -18.03
C THR A 172 -10.46 5.87 -18.01
N SER A 173 -9.65 6.25 -17.02
CA SER A 173 -8.24 5.88 -16.95
C SER A 173 -7.99 4.55 -16.20
N LEU A 174 -8.90 4.18 -15.29
CA LEU A 174 -8.83 2.94 -14.49
C LEU A 174 -9.99 1.98 -14.84
N PRO A 175 -10.02 1.40 -16.05
CA PRO A 175 -11.12 0.53 -16.48
C PRO A 175 -11.20 -0.78 -15.67
N GLY A 176 -10.10 -1.19 -15.04
CA GLY A 176 -9.99 -2.41 -14.24
C GLY A 176 -10.34 -2.25 -12.75
N LEU A 177 -10.71 -1.04 -12.31
CA LEU A 177 -10.92 -0.75 -10.90
C LEU A 177 -12.15 -1.49 -10.36
N ALA A 178 -11.90 -2.45 -9.45
CA ALA A 178 -12.92 -3.30 -8.86
C ALA A 178 -13.34 -2.84 -7.47
N GLN A 179 -12.45 -2.14 -6.74
CA GLN A 179 -12.75 -1.62 -5.42
C GLN A 179 -12.10 -0.25 -5.21
N LEU A 180 -12.92 0.70 -4.75
CA LEU A 180 -12.48 2.02 -4.32
C LEU A 180 -13.10 2.32 -2.95
N THR A 181 -12.25 2.65 -1.98
CA THR A 181 -12.68 3.12 -0.66
C THR A 181 -12.30 4.60 -0.51
N VAL A 182 -13.28 5.44 -0.22
CA VAL A 182 -13.11 6.91 -0.05
C VAL A 182 -13.65 7.41 1.29
N SER A 183 -13.90 6.52 2.25
CA SER A 183 -14.47 6.90 3.54
C SER A 183 -13.57 7.85 4.31
N LYS A 184 -14.16 8.77 5.09
CA LYS A 184 -13.43 9.78 5.87
C LYS A 184 -12.46 10.64 5.03
N THR A 185 -12.85 10.94 3.78
CA THR A 185 -12.21 11.98 2.95
C THR A 185 -12.96 13.31 3.07
N GLN A 186 -12.46 14.37 2.44
CA GLN A 186 -13.09 15.70 2.41
C GLN A 186 -13.88 15.94 1.12
N LEU A 187 -14.26 14.87 0.41
CA LEU A 187 -15.01 14.95 -0.82
C LEU A 187 -16.37 15.61 -0.58
N SER A 188 -16.73 16.51 -1.49
CA SER A 188 -18.05 17.13 -1.47
C SER A 188 -19.15 16.10 -1.71
N THR A 189 -20.35 16.35 -1.17
CA THR A 189 -21.53 15.47 -1.40
C THR A 189 -21.80 15.26 -2.88
N THR A 190 -21.58 16.30 -3.70
CA THR A 190 -21.73 16.24 -5.16
C THR A 190 -20.77 15.24 -5.81
N GLN A 191 -19.52 15.15 -5.35
CA GLN A 191 -18.56 14.19 -5.87
C GLN A 191 -18.84 12.77 -5.43
N ILE A 192 -19.33 12.58 -4.20
CA ILE A 192 -19.78 11.27 -3.73
C ILE A 192 -20.96 10.80 -4.58
N GLU A 193 -21.93 11.67 -4.83
CA GLU A 193 -23.06 11.36 -5.72
C GLU A 193 -22.62 11.06 -7.15
N GLU A 194 -21.62 11.79 -7.66
CA GLU A 194 -21.05 11.54 -8.97
C GLU A 194 -20.35 10.17 -9.00
N LEU A 195 -19.53 9.84 -8.00
CA LEU A 195 -18.91 8.51 -7.87
C LEU A 195 -19.96 7.39 -7.86
N GLU A 196 -21.10 7.60 -7.22
CA GLU A 196 -22.18 6.61 -7.15
C GLU A 196 -22.95 6.46 -8.47
N LYS A 197 -23.32 7.57 -9.10
CA LYS A 197 -24.30 7.64 -10.21
C LYS A 197 -23.66 7.74 -11.60
N ASN A 198 -22.34 7.86 -11.71
CA ASN A 198 -21.68 8.02 -13.02
C ASN A 198 -21.94 6.82 -13.94
N SER A 199 -22.39 7.10 -15.15
CA SER A 199 -22.66 6.10 -16.19
C SER A 199 -21.43 5.29 -16.63
N LYS A 200 -20.23 5.84 -16.44
CA LYS A 200 -18.95 5.20 -16.78
C LYS A 200 -18.42 4.26 -15.68
N LYS A 201 -19.12 4.16 -14.55
CA LYS A 201 -18.72 3.31 -13.42
C LYS A 201 -18.64 1.84 -13.86
N PRO A 202 -17.54 1.12 -13.57
CA PRO A 202 -17.44 -0.30 -13.88
C PRO A 202 -18.51 -1.11 -13.13
N PRO A 203 -19.24 -2.02 -13.81
CA PRO A 203 -20.44 -2.66 -13.25
C PRO A 203 -20.18 -3.59 -12.05
N LYS A 204 -18.94 -4.04 -11.86
CA LYS A 204 -18.52 -4.88 -10.72
C LYS A 204 -17.80 -4.08 -9.62
N MET A 205 -17.72 -2.76 -9.77
CA MET A 205 -16.95 -1.91 -8.87
C MET A 205 -17.69 -1.70 -7.54
N ARG A 206 -17.00 -2.02 -6.44
CA ARG A 206 -17.45 -1.77 -5.07
C ARG A 206 -16.94 -0.41 -4.61
N LEU A 207 -17.86 0.44 -4.16
CA LEU A 207 -17.56 1.72 -3.55
C LEU A 207 -17.82 1.62 -2.05
N ASN A 208 -16.85 2.01 -1.22
CA ASN A 208 -17.00 2.07 0.21
C ASN A 208 -16.88 3.52 0.70
N PHE A 209 -17.95 4.02 1.30
CA PHE A 209 -18.06 5.40 1.81
C PHE A 209 -18.12 5.48 3.35
N VAL A 210 -18.21 4.34 4.05
CA VAL A 210 -18.45 4.23 5.50
C VAL A 210 -17.18 4.33 6.33
#